data_AF-X1MK25-F1
#
_entry.id   AF-X1MK25-F1
#
_cell.length_a   1.000
_cell.length_b   1.000
_cell.length_c   1.000
_cell.angle_alpha   90.00
_cell.angle_beta   90.00
_cell.angle_gamma   90.00
#
_symmetry.space_group_name_H-M   'P 1'
#
loop_
_entity.id
_entity.type
_entity.pdbx_description
1 polymer ?
#
loop_
_entity_poly.entity_id
_entity_poly.type
_entity_poly.pdbx_seq_one_letter_code
_entity_poly.pdbx_strand_id
1 'polypeptide(L)'
;PFKTDDECVKWIKEQIEKEEAWQPDDNFVENYRQRVAIMKKWKGDMVYPDIYTMDGLYKNYLLVGMEKFVYIYYDHPELIRRWIKITNERILRKLEVKLRYHDFPVAMIWSDLAAKGGLLFSPGMLEDICYPYLKEIIDLLHSKNFKVIFHSDGDMAKALPVLVDKLHIDGFNTVEVNIKVL
;
A
#
# COMPACT_ATOMS: atom_id res chain seq x y z
N PRO A 1 -16.83 -9.37 8.71
CA PRO A 1 -17.45 -10.73 8.75
C PRO A 1 -17.15 -11.54 10.03
N PHE A 2 -16.20 -11.14 10.87
CA PHE A 2 -15.89 -11.83 12.14
C PHE A 2 -16.88 -11.44 13.24
N LYS A 3 -17.34 -12.42 14.04
CA LYS A 3 -18.24 -12.20 15.18
C LYS A 3 -17.47 -11.82 16.44
N THR A 4 -16.24 -12.29 16.59
CA THR A 4 -15.37 -11.99 17.73
C THR A 4 -13.97 -11.56 17.29
N ASP A 5 -13.17 -11.05 18.22
CA ASP A 5 -11.79 -10.66 17.95
C ASP A 5 -10.88 -11.90 17.86
N ASP A 6 -11.13 -12.94 18.66
CA ASP A 6 -10.42 -14.22 18.56
C ASP A 6 -10.56 -14.87 17.16
N GLU A 7 -11.77 -14.81 16.58
CA GLU A 7 -12.01 -15.28 15.20
C GLU A 7 -11.17 -14.49 14.20
N CYS A 8 -11.08 -13.17 14.38
CA CYS A 8 -10.29 -12.29 13.53
C CYS A 8 -8.78 -12.55 13.69
N VAL A 9 -8.30 -12.70 14.92
CA VAL A 9 -6.91 -13.03 15.25
C VAL A 9 -6.50 -14.36 14.62
N LYS A 10 -7.34 -15.40 14.74
CA LYS A 10 -7.09 -16.69 14.09
C LYS A 10 -6.98 -16.53 12.58
N TRP A 11 -7.91 -15.80 11.98
CA TRP A 11 -7.90 -15.54 10.55
C TRP A 11 -6.65 -14.76 10.09
N ILE A 12 -6.20 -13.77 10.87
CA ILE A 12 -4.97 -13.01 10.59
C ILE A 12 -3.76 -13.97 10.56
N LYS A 13 -3.64 -14.88 11.54
CA LYS A 13 -2.56 -15.88 11.57
C LYS A 13 -2.56 -16.76 10.31
N GLU A 14 -3.73 -17.21 9.88
CA GLU A 14 -3.86 -17.97 8.63
C GLU A 14 -3.50 -17.13 7.39
N GLN A 15 -3.78 -15.82 7.39
CA GLN A 15 -3.34 -14.94 6.30
C GLN A 15 -1.83 -14.78 6.29
N ILE A 16 -1.19 -14.60 7.44
CA ILE A 16 0.28 -14.52 7.55
C ILE A 16 0.91 -15.74 6.90
N GLU A 17 0.48 -16.95 7.24
CA GLU A 17 1.01 -18.19 6.66
C GLU A 17 0.83 -18.22 5.13
N LYS A 18 -0.35 -17.82 4.63
CA LYS A 18 -0.64 -17.77 3.18
C LYS A 18 0.24 -16.74 2.47
N GLU A 19 0.49 -15.59 3.08
CA GLU A 19 1.31 -14.54 2.49
C GLU A 19 2.81 -14.85 2.54
N GLU A 20 3.28 -15.48 3.63
CA GLU A 20 4.64 -16.01 3.76
C GLU A 20 4.93 -17.08 2.70
N ALA A 21 3.99 -18.02 2.52
CA ALA A 21 4.13 -19.09 1.53
C ALA A 21 4.01 -18.61 0.08
N TRP A 22 3.44 -17.42 -0.15
CA TRP A 22 3.20 -16.92 -1.50
C TRP A 22 4.50 -16.50 -2.20
N GLN A 23 4.73 -17.09 -3.37
CA GLN A 23 5.76 -16.70 -4.34
C GLN A 23 5.10 -16.39 -5.69
N PRO A 24 5.66 -15.47 -6.49
CA PRO A 24 5.20 -15.29 -7.87
C PRO A 24 5.50 -16.55 -8.68
N ASP A 25 4.47 -17.17 -9.23
CA ASP A 25 4.57 -18.31 -10.14
C ASP A 25 4.43 -17.87 -11.61
N ASP A 26 4.64 -18.81 -12.53
CA ASP A 26 4.54 -18.54 -13.98
C ASP A 26 3.16 -18.00 -14.37
N ASN A 27 2.10 -18.46 -13.70
CA ASN A 27 0.74 -17.96 -13.92
C ASN A 27 0.61 -16.49 -13.54
N PHE A 28 1.13 -16.07 -12.39
CA PHE A 28 1.14 -14.67 -11.97
C PHE A 28 1.92 -13.80 -12.98
N VAL A 29 3.09 -14.26 -13.41
CA VAL A 29 3.93 -13.54 -14.38
C VAL A 29 3.20 -13.38 -15.71
N GLU A 30 2.62 -14.45 -16.25
CA GLU A 30 1.94 -14.43 -17.54
C GLU A 30 0.66 -13.57 -17.50
N ASN A 31 -0.13 -13.68 -16.44
CA ASN A 31 -1.29 -12.82 -16.22
C ASN A 31 -0.90 -11.33 -16.21
N TYR A 32 0.21 -10.99 -15.55
CA TYR A 32 0.69 -9.61 -15.54
C TYR A 32 1.18 -9.16 -16.93
N ARG A 33 1.91 -10.01 -17.66
CA ARG A 33 2.34 -9.74 -19.05
C ARG A 33 1.15 -9.47 -19.97
N GLN A 34 0.08 -10.25 -19.87
CA GLN A 34 -1.13 -10.06 -20.65
C GLN A 34 -1.83 -8.74 -20.31
N ARG A 35 -1.91 -8.38 -19.02
CA ARG A 35 -2.44 -7.08 -18.59
C ARG A 35 -1.64 -5.93 -19.20
N VAL A 36 -0.31 -5.99 -19.14
CA VAL A 36 0.58 -5.01 -19.77
C VAL A 36 0.35 -4.95 -21.28
N ALA A 37 0.24 -6.09 -21.97
CA ALA A 37 -0.03 -6.13 -23.40
C ALA A 37 -1.39 -5.52 -23.79
N ILE A 38 -2.42 -5.70 -22.96
CA ILE A 38 -3.72 -5.03 -23.12
C ILE A 38 -3.56 -3.53 -22.95
N MET A 39 -2.93 -3.08 -21.86
CA MET A 39 -2.70 -1.64 -21.59
C MET A 39 -1.94 -0.97 -22.74
N LYS A 40 -0.95 -1.65 -23.34
CA LYS A 40 -0.22 -1.16 -24.52
C LYS A 40 -1.09 -0.94 -25.75
N LYS A 41 -2.26 -1.58 -25.88
CA LYS A 41 -3.20 -1.32 -26.99
C LYS A 41 -3.93 0.01 -26.86
N TRP A 42 -4.05 0.52 -25.63
CA TRP A 42 -4.64 1.83 -25.36
C TRP A 42 -3.64 2.98 -25.57
N LYS A 43 -2.47 2.70 -26.18
CA LYS A 43 -1.43 3.70 -26.44
C LYS A 43 -1.95 4.84 -27.33
N GLY A 44 -1.68 6.05 -26.85
CA GLY A 44 -2.03 7.37 -27.38
C GLY A 44 -1.51 8.43 -26.39
N ASP A 45 -2.22 9.54 -26.19
CA ASP A 45 -1.83 10.62 -25.24
C ASP A 45 -2.07 10.29 -23.75
N MET A 46 -2.61 9.10 -23.43
CA MET A 46 -2.97 8.73 -22.07
C MET A 46 -1.77 8.13 -21.31
N VAL A 47 -1.27 8.86 -20.31
CA VAL A 47 -0.35 8.31 -19.30
C VAL A 47 -1.19 7.70 -18.18
N TYR A 48 -1.20 6.38 -18.10
CA TYR A 48 -1.76 5.64 -16.97
C TYR A 48 -0.59 5.13 -16.12
N PRO A 49 -0.62 5.25 -14.77
CA PRO A 49 0.40 4.66 -13.91
C PRO A 49 0.54 3.15 -14.21
N ASP A 50 1.70 2.72 -14.71
CA ASP A 50 1.89 1.30 -15.08
C ASP A 50 1.81 0.39 -13.84
N ILE A 51 2.21 0.92 -12.69
CA ILE A 51 2.22 0.22 -11.41
C ILE A 51 1.17 0.80 -10.48
N TYR A 52 0.25 -0.07 -10.06
CA TYR A 52 -0.67 0.18 -8.96
C TYR A 52 -0.42 -0.81 -7.83
N THR A 53 -0.30 -0.29 -6.61
CA THR A 53 -0.18 -1.08 -5.39
C THR A 53 -0.85 -0.38 -4.22
N MET A 54 -1.26 -1.16 -3.22
CA MET A 54 -1.60 -0.66 -1.89
C MET A 54 -0.37 -0.87 -0.99
N ASP A 55 -0.27 -0.13 0.11
CA ASP A 55 0.67 -0.44 1.18
C ASP A 55 0.12 -1.53 2.12
N GLY A 56 0.94 -1.97 3.07
CA GLY A 56 0.58 -3.02 4.01
C GLY A 56 -0.52 -2.61 5.00
N LEU A 57 -0.48 -1.38 5.52
CA LEU A 57 -1.46 -0.90 6.49
C LEU A 57 -2.84 -0.84 5.85
N TYR A 58 -2.97 -0.13 4.71
CA TYR A 58 -4.24 0.06 4.02
C TYR A 58 -4.89 -1.26 3.63
N LYS A 59 -4.11 -2.14 3.00
CA LYS A 59 -4.59 -3.45 2.58
C LYS A 59 -5.09 -4.28 3.77
N ASN A 60 -4.38 -4.26 4.89
CA ASN A 60 -4.71 -5.11 6.03
C ASN A 60 -5.93 -4.61 6.79
N TYR A 61 -6.04 -3.31 7.09
CA TYR A 61 -7.24 -2.82 7.78
C TYR A 61 -8.49 -2.91 6.90
N LEU A 62 -8.36 -2.82 5.57
CA LEU A 62 -9.51 -2.98 4.66
C LEU A 62 -10.08 -4.41 4.73
N LEU A 63 -9.23 -5.42 4.93
CA LEU A 63 -9.64 -6.82 5.01
C LEU A 63 -10.45 -7.13 6.28
N VAL A 64 -10.10 -6.52 7.41
CA VAL A 64 -10.73 -6.82 8.71
C VAL A 64 -11.71 -5.74 9.19
N GLY A 65 -11.65 -4.56 8.58
CA GLY A 65 -12.35 -3.36 9.02
C GLY A 65 -11.52 -2.55 10.02
N MET A 66 -11.63 -1.22 9.93
CA MET A 66 -10.87 -0.27 10.76
C MET A 66 -11.02 -0.54 12.27
N GLU A 67 -12.26 -0.74 12.74
CA GLU A 67 -12.56 -0.94 14.17
C GLU A 67 -11.82 -2.17 14.74
N LYS A 68 -11.94 -3.33 14.08
CA LYS A 68 -11.24 -4.54 14.52
C LYS A 68 -9.72 -4.40 14.40
N PHE A 69 -9.25 -3.74 13.34
CA PHE A 69 -7.83 -3.51 13.16
C PHE A 69 -7.22 -2.74 14.35
N VAL A 70 -7.85 -1.67 14.80
CA VAL A 70 -7.31 -0.86 15.91
C VAL A 70 -7.39 -1.57 17.26
N TYR A 71 -8.45 -2.34 17.55
CA TYR A 71 -8.53 -3.14 18.78
C TYR A 71 -7.49 -4.27 18.80
N ILE A 72 -7.33 -4.99 17.68
CA ILE A 72 -6.32 -6.06 17.60
C ILE A 72 -4.91 -5.48 17.64
N TYR A 73 -4.66 -4.31 17.06
CA TYR A 73 -3.36 -3.64 17.21
C TYR A 73 -3.09 -3.28 18.68
N TYR A 74 -4.11 -2.84 19.43
CA TYR A 74 -3.97 -2.52 20.84
C TYR A 74 -3.68 -3.75 21.70
N ASP A 75 -4.44 -4.83 21.54
CA ASP A 75 -4.32 -6.06 22.35
C ASP A 75 -3.19 -7.00 21.89
N HIS A 76 -2.88 -6.98 20.59
CA HIS A 76 -1.92 -7.87 19.92
C HIS A 76 -1.02 -7.12 18.92
N PRO A 77 -0.26 -6.09 19.34
CA PRO A 77 0.53 -5.24 18.44
C PRO A 77 1.55 -6.03 17.61
N GLU A 78 2.20 -7.03 18.22
CA GLU A 78 3.20 -7.87 17.54
C GLU A 78 2.58 -8.72 16.41
N LEU A 79 1.31 -9.11 16.54
CA LEU A 79 0.60 -9.82 15.47
C LEU A 79 0.38 -8.91 14.26
N ILE A 80 -0.08 -7.67 14.49
CA ILE A 80 -0.32 -6.70 13.42
C ILE A 80 1.00 -6.26 12.77
N ARG A 81 2.04 -6.00 13.56
CA ARG A 81 3.39 -5.70 13.05
C ARG A 81 3.90 -6.81 12.14
N ARG A 82 3.81 -8.07 12.59
CA ARG A 82 4.20 -9.22 11.75
C ARG A 82 3.35 -9.30 10.49
N TRP A 83 2.03 -9.11 10.61
CA TRP A 83 1.14 -9.20 9.46
C TRP A 83 1.50 -8.16 8.40
N ILE A 84 1.67 -6.91 8.79
CA ILE A 84 2.07 -5.82 7.88
C ILE A 84 3.42 -6.09 7.25
N LYS A 85 4.42 -6.55 8.03
CA LYS A 85 5.75 -6.91 7.50
C LYS A 85 5.64 -7.94 6.37
N ILE A 86 4.93 -9.03 6.62
CA ILE A 86 4.75 -10.11 5.63
C ILE A 86 3.96 -9.62 4.41
N THR A 87 2.93 -8.80 4.63
CA THR A 87 2.20 -8.17 3.53
C THR A 87 3.11 -7.30 2.67
N ASN A 88 3.99 -6.51 3.28
CA ASN A 88 4.97 -5.69 2.59
C ASN A 88 5.97 -6.53 1.79
N GLU A 89 6.54 -7.57 2.39
CA GLU A 89 7.46 -8.48 1.69
C GLU A 89 6.78 -9.11 0.46
N ARG A 90 5.50 -9.47 0.56
CA ARG A 90 4.71 -9.96 -0.57
C ARG A 90 4.48 -8.89 -1.64
N ILE A 91 4.24 -7.64 -1.24
CA ILE A 91 4.12 -6.49 -2.16
C ILE A 91 5.44 -6.31 -2.93
N LEU A 92 6.58 -6.30 -2.24
CA LEU A 92 7.90 -6.19 -2.86
C LEU A 92 8.17 -7.33 -3.86
N ARG A 93 7.86 -8.59 -3.51
CA ARG A 93 7.96 -9.73 -4.44
C ARG A 93 7.11 -9.53 -5.70
N LYS A 94 5.90 -8.98 -5.56
CA LYS A 94 5.05 -8.64 -6.72
C LYS A 94 5.67 -7.53 -7.55
N LEU A 95 6.15 -6.47 -6.92
CA LEU A 95 6.77 -5.33 -7.60
C LEU A 95 8.00 -5.76 -8.39
N GLU A 96 8.86 -6.63 -7.86
CA GLU A 96 10.02 -7.18 -8.58
C GLU A 96 9.66 -7.86 -9.90
N VAL A 97 8.49 -8.50 -9.99
CA VAL A 97 7.99 -9.04 -11.26
C VAL A 97 7.44 -7.93 -12.14
N LYS A 98 6.59 -7.06 -11.57
CA LYS A 98 5.91 -6.02 -12.33
C LYS A 98 6.89 -5.02 -12.96
N LEU A 99 7.95 -4.67 -12.25
CA LEU A 99 9.01 -3.76 -12.69
C LEU A 99 9.91 -4.33 -13.79
N ARG A 100 9.72 -5.58 -14.21
CA ARG A 100 10.36 -6.13 -15.42
C ARG A 100 9.57 -5.82 -16.69
N TYR A 101 8.30 -5.42 -16.55
CA TYR A 101 7.37 -5.24 -17.65
C TYR A 101 6.64 -3.90 -17.49
N HIS A 102 7.30 -2.83 -17.93
CA HIS A 102 6.73 -1.47 -17.94
C HIS A 102 7.18 -0.70 -19.18
N ASP A 103 6.36 0.26 -19.59
CA ASP A 103 6.68 1.19 -20.67
C ASP A 103 6.77 2.64 -20.15
N PHE A 104 6.06 2.96 -19.05
CA PHE A 104 5.98 4.28 -18.43
C PHE A 104 6.36 4.18 -16.95
N PRO A 105 7.45 4.84 -16.52
CA PRO A 105 7.98 4.70 -15.16
C PRO A 105 7.21 5.59 -14.17
N VAL A 106 5.90 5.38 -14.03
CA VAL A 106 5.04 6.04 -13.03
C VAL A 106 4.29 4.98 -12.24
N ALA A 107 4.39 5.06 -10.92
CA ALA A 107 3.71 4.19 -9.97
C ALA A 107 2.76 5.00 -9.10
N MET A 108 1.66 4.38 -8.71
CA MET A 108 0.71 4.94 -7.76
C MET A 108 0.53 3.99 -6.57
N ILE A 109 0.74 4.52 -5.36
CA ILE A 109 0.53 3.81 -4.10
C ILE A 109 -0.78 4.34 -3.47
N TRP A 110 -1.71 3.44 -3.21
CA TRP A 110 -2.98 3.74 -2.56
C TRP A 110 -2.90 3.41 -1.07
N SER A 111 -3.12 4.42 -0.24
CA SER A 111 -3.14 4.26 1.21
C SER A 111 -3.94 5.40 1.85
N ASP A 112 -5.21 5.16 2.18
CA ASP A 112 -6.01 6.17 2.87
C ASP A 112 -5.57 6.27 4.33
N LEU A 113 -4.88 7.35 4.66
CA LEU A 113 -4.37 7.62 6.00
C LEU A 113 -5.20 8.66 6.75
N ALA A 114 -6.14 9.33 6.09
CA ALA A 114 -6.92 10.41 6.65
C ALA A 114 -8.40 10.36 6.26
N ALA A 115 -9.21 11.09 7.03
CA ALA A 115 -10.56 11.50 6.69
C ALA A 115 -10.66 13.03 6.91
N LYS A 116 -11.85 13.61 6.74
CA LYS A 116 -12.08 15.07 6.89
C LYS A 116 -11.60 15.66 8.23
N GLY A 117 -11.55 14.85 9.29
CA GLY A 117 -11.13 15.27 10.64
C GLY A 117 -9.62 15.17 10.91
N GLY A 118 -8.82 14.71 9.94
CA GLY A 118 -7.40 14.43 10.11
C GLY A 118 -7.06 12.96 9.89
N LEU A 119 -5.88 12.57 10.39
CA LEU A 119 -5.37 11.20 10.27
C LEU A 119 -6.27 10.18 10.97
N LEU A 120 -6.45 9.02 10.33
CA LEU A 120 -7.14 7.85 10.87
C LEU A 120 -6.32 7.14 11.94
N PHE A 121 -4.99 7.27 11.86
CA PHE A 121 -4.04 6.64 12.75
C PHE A 121 -3.18 7.69 13.46
N SER A 122 -2.74 7.37 14.67
CA SER A 122 -1.84 8.26 15.41
C SER A 122 -0.48 8.35 14.70
N PRO A 123 0.25 9.48 14.83
CA PRO A 123 1.60 9.58 14.26
C PRO A 123 2.54 8.46 14.71
N GLY A 124 2.44 8.03 15.96
CA GLY A 124 3.23 6.92 16.49
C GLY A 124 2.91 5.57 15.82
N MET A 125 1.64 5.32 15.49
CA MET A 125 1.26 4.13 14.75
C MET A 125 1.78 4.18 13.31
N LEU A 126 1.70 5.33 12.64
CA LEU A 126 2.22 5.46 11.27
C LEU A 126 3.75 5.25 11.20
N GLU A 127 4.49 5.80 12.16
CA GLU A 127 5.95 5.58 12.26
C GLU A 127 6.29 4.11 12.59
N ASP A 128 5.43 3.40 13.32
CA ASP A 128 5.63 1.98 13.69
C ASP A 128 5.32 1.02 12.53
N ILE A 129 4.16 1.15 11.88
CA ILE A 129 3.62 0.13 10.98
C ILE A 129 3.29 0.61 9.57
N CYS A 130 3.51 1.87 9.21
CA CYS A 130 3.23 2.36 7.86
C CYS A 130 4.49 2.87 7.16
N TYR A 131 5.10 3.92 7.69
CA TYR A 131 6.16 4.67 7.00
C TYR A 131 7.41 3.84 6.68
N PRO A 132 7.92 2.95 7.56
CA PRO A 132 9.08 2.12 7.23
C PRO A 132 8.83 1.24 5.99
N TYR A 133 7.67 0.60 5.92
CA TYR A 133 7.32 -0.29 4.82
C TYR A 133 6.97 0.48 3.54
N LEU A 134 6.30 1.62 3.68
CA LEU A 134 6.03 2.52 2.56
C LEU A 134 7.34 3.03 1.95
N LYS A 135 8.35 3.34 2.77
CA LYS A 135 9.69 3.73 2.31
C LYS A 135 10.36 2.62 1.50
N GLU A 136 10.29 1.36 1.94
CA GLU A 136 10.84 0.23 1.19
C GLU A 136 10.21 0.10 -0.20
N ILE A 137 8.89 0.28 -0.31
CA ILE A 137 8.19 0.27 -1.59
C ILE A 137 8.67 1.42 -2.49
N ILE A 138 8.74 2.64 -1.95
CA ILE A 138 9.15 3.83 -2.69
C ILE A 138 10.60 3.69 -3.17
N ASP A 139 11.51 3.25 -2.30
CA ASP A 139 12.92 3.05 -2.64
C ASP A 139 13.11 2.01 -3.74
N LEU A 140 12.36 0.90 -3.70
CA LEU A 140 12.38 -0.08 -4.77
C LEU A 140 11.93 0.54 -6.10
N LEU A 141 10.84 1.32 -6.11
CA LEU A 141 10.33 1.98 -7.31
C LEU A 141 11.36 3.01 -7.86
N HIS A 142 11.90 3.86 -6.98
CA HIS A 142 12.93 4.84 -7.34
C HIS A 142 14.21 4.19 -7.86
N SER A 143 14.62 3.05 -7.31
CA SER A 143 15.78 2.28 -7.80
C SER A 143 15.63 1.83 -9.27
N LYS A 144 14.39 1.79 -9.77
CA LYS A 144 14.05 1.50 -11.18
C LYS A 144 13.65 2.75 -11.97
N ASN A 145 13.98 3.94 -11.47
CA ASN A 145 13.67 5.25 -12.05
C ASN A 145 12.17 5.56 -12.19
N PHE A 146 11.31 4.93 -11.37
CA PHE A 146 9.89 5.29 -11.33
C PHE A 146 9.68 6.60 -10.58
N LYS A 147 8.68 7.38 -11.03
CA LYS A 147 8.06 8.43 -10.24
C LYS A 147 6.92 7.86 -9.42
N VAL A 148 6.82 8.25 -8.15
CA VAL A 148 5.82 7.70 -7.22
C VAL A 148 4.78 8.75 -6.87
N ILE A 149 3.54 8.47 -7.22
CA ILE A 149 2.36 9.23 -6.79
C ILE A 149 1.75 8.52 -5.59
N PHE A 150 1.58 9.22 -4.49
CA PHE A 150 0.87 8.72 -3.32
C PHE A 150 -0.58 9.20 -3.34
N HIS A 151 -1.51 8.28 -3.12
CA HIS A 151 -2.93 8.57 -3.04
C HIS A 151 -3.45 8.36 -1.61
N SER A 152 -4.10 9.40 -1.09
CA SER A 152 -4.96 9.36 0.09
C SER A 152 -5.97 10.48 -0.01
N ASP A 153 -7.20 10.22 0.43
CA ASP A 153 -8.17 11.27 0.70
C ASP A 153 -8.08 11.75 2.17
N GLY A 154 -8.90 12.77 2.51
CA GLY A 154 -8.94 13.37 3.84
C GLY A 154 -7.89 14.45 4.14
N ASP A 155 -7.88 14.93 5.39
CA ASP A 155 -6.95 15.97 5.85
C ASP A 155 -5.57 15.37 6.14
N MET A 156 -4.68 15.52 5.15
CA MET A 156 -3.31 15.00 5.15
C MET A 156 -2.27 15.99 5.65
N ALA A 157 -2.66 17.16 6.17
CA ALA A 157 -1.71 18.23 6.57
C ALA A 157 -0.62 17.75 7.54
N LYS A 158 -0.91 16.75 8.39
CA LYS A 158 0.05 16.17 9.34
C LYS A 158 0.96 15.09 8.75
N ALA A 159 0.51 14.36 7.73
CA ALA A 159 1.26 13.25 7.15
C ALA A 159 2.02 13.64 5.88
N LEU A 160 1.49 14.58 5.09
CA LEU A 160 2.10 14.95 3.82
C LEU A 160 3.55 15.44 3.94
N PRO A 161 3.94 16.25 4.95
CA PRO A 161 5.36 16.62 5.12
C PRO A 161 6.26 15.41 5.31
N VAL A 162 5.82 14.37 6.04
CA VAL A 162 6.59 13.13 6.19
C VAL A 162 6.70 12.40 4.86
N LEU A 163 5.60 12.31 4.11
CA LEU A 163 5.58 11.65 2.80
C LEU A 163 6.53 12.33 1.80
N VAL A 164 6.56 13.66 1.78
CA VAL A 164 7.41 14.46 0.87
C VAL A 164 8.85 14.50 1.35
N ASP A 165 9.08 14.91 2.59
CA ASP A 165 10.42 15.26 3.08
C ASP A 165 11.24 14.03 3.50
N LYS A 166 10.58 12.99 4.02
CA LYS A 166 11.27 11.76 4.50
C LYS A 166 11.13 10.59 3.53
N LEU A 167 9.96 10.44 2.91
CA LEU A 167 9.66 9.30 2.04
C LEU A 167 9.85 9.63 0.55
N HIS A 168 9.98 10.91 0.20
CA HIS A 168 10.31 11.38 -1.14
C HIS A 168 9.30 10.99 -2.23
N ILE A 169 8.00 11.02 -1.93
CA ILE A 169 6.98 10.90 -2.99
C ILE A 169 7.15 12.02 -4.03
N ASP A 170 6.93 11.71 -5.31
CA ASP A 170 7.08 12.67 -6.41
C ASP A 170 5.78 13.42 -6.74
N GLY A 171 4.65 12.91 -6.26
CA GLY A 171 3.34 13.51 -6.44
C GLY A 171 2.34 13.04 -5.39
N PHE A 172 1.35 13.87 -5.13
CA PHE A 172 0.23 13.54 -4.26
C PHE A 172 -1.07 13.62 -5.05
N ASN A 173 -1.92 12.61 -4.91
CA ASN A 173 -3.23 12.54 -5.55
C ASN A 173 -4.33 12.44 -4.50
N THR A 174 -5.38 13.24 -4.68
CA THR A 174 -6.63 13.15 -3.91
C THR A 174 -7.80 13.45 -4.84
N VAL A 175 -8.99 12.94 -4.49
CA VAL A 175 -10.22 13.18 -5.24
C VAL A 175 -11.21 14.10 -4.51
N GLU A 176 -10.93 14.53 -3.27
CA GLU A 176 -11.81 15.49 -2.59
C GLU A 176 -11.52 16.95 -2.98
N VAL A 177 -12.59 17.74 -3.04
CA VAL A 177 -12.50 19.21 -3.12
C VAL A 177 -12.28 19.80 -1.73
N ASN A 178 -11.36 20.76 -1.60
CA ASN A 178 -11.03 21.48 -0.34
C ASN A 178 -10.27 20.68 0.74
N ILE A 179 -9.38 19.77 0.35
CA ILE A 179 -8.42 19.19 1.31
C ILE A 179 -7.34 20.20 1.69
N LYS A 180 -6.97 20.20 2.98
CA LYS A 180 -5.76 20.85 3.47
C LYS A 180 -4.56 19.97 3.18
N VAL A 181 -3.80 20.37 2.16
CA VAL A 181 -2.56 19.69 1.78
C VAL A 181 -1.33 20.44 2.32
N LEU A 182 -1.39 21.76 2.49
CA LEU A 182 -0.39 22.61 3.15
C LEU A 182 -1.07 23.87 3.70
#